data_AF-A0A538RTX3-F1
#
_entry.id   AF-A0A538RTX3-F1
#
_cell.length_a   1.000
_cell.length_b   1.000
_cell.length_c   1.000
_cell.angle_alpha   90.00
_cell.angle_beta   90.00
_cell.angle_gamma   90.00
#
_symmetry.space_group_name_H-M   'P 1'
#
loop_
_entity.id
_entity.type
_entity.pdbx_description
1 polymer ?
#
loop_
_entity_poly.entity_id
_entity_poly.type
_entity_poly.pdbx_seq_one_letter_code
_entity_poly.pdbx_strand_id
1 'polypeptide(L)'
;MGPMNGTFQFGSKGVRFADILDGLSNTIVVGEKHVPLGNFGVGWWDCSMYNGDYYVCSSRAAGPEYPLAKTMTELSWAFGSYHPDIVQFAFGDGHVRSINVNIDPHTLGLLANRNDGEPVPDY
;
A
#
# COMPACT_ATOMS: atom_id res chain seq x y z
N MET A 1 7.02 2.63 17.09
CA MET A 1 6.26 1.73 16.19
C MET A 1 4.99 1.31 16.91
N GLY A 2 3.84 1.89 16.53
CA GLY A 2 2.54 1.43 17.03
C GLY A 2 2.17 0.07 16.43
N PRO A 3 1.07 -0.56 16.89
CA PRO A 3 0.56 -1.78 16.26
C PRO A 3 0.21 -1.54 14.78
N MET A 4 0.31 -2.59 13.95
CA MET A 4 -0.10 -2.53 12.54
C MET A 4 -1.56 -2.09 12.43
N ASN A 5 -1.82 -1.01 11.70
CA ASN A 5 -3.15 -0.39 11.66
C ASN A 5 -3.84 -0.36 10.29
N GLY A 6 -3.28 -1.07 9.30
CA GLY A 6 -3.83 -1.15 7.95
C GLY A 6 -5.12 -1.97 7.81
N THR A 7 -5.67 -1.97 6.59
CA THR A 7 -6.89 -2.69 6.22
C THR A 7 -6.69 -4.20 6.06
N PHE A 8 -5.46 -4.62 5.72
CA PHE A 8 -5.03 -6.02 5.71
C PHE A 8 -3.93 -6.25 6.74
N GLN A 9 -4.11 -7.24 7.63
CA GLN A 9 -3.18 -7.53 8.71
C GLN A 9 -2.94 -9.03 8.84
N PHE A 10 -1.68 -9.43 8.82
CA PHE A 10 -1.27 -10.82 8.96
C PHE A 10 -1.67 -11.39 10.33
N GLY A 11 -2.29 -12.57 10.34
CA GLY A 11 -2.69 -13.26 11.57
C GLY A 11 -3.88 -12.63 12.33
N SER A 12 -4.58 -11.67 11.72
CA SER A 12 -5.75 -11.02 12.31
C SER A 12 -7.08 -11.58 11.78
N LYS A 13 -8.19 -11.24 12.45
CA LYS A 13 -9.53 -11.37 11.87
C LYS A 13 -9.74 -10.22 10.88
N GLY A 14 -10.43 -10.49 9.76
CA GLY A 14 -10.69 -9.48 8.74
C GLY A 14 -11.30 -8.19 9.30
N VAL A 15 -10.91 -7.06 8.70
CA VAL A 15 -11.40 -5.72 9.06
C VAL A 15 -12.74 -5.47 8.38
N ARG A 16 -13.76 -5.00 9.12
CA ARG A 16 -15.03 -4.58 8.52
C ARG A 16 -14.92 -3.13 8.08
N PHE A 17 -15.72 -2.71 7.11
CA PHE A 17 -15.81 -1.29 6.74
C PHE A 17 -16.21 -0.39 7.91
N ALA A 18 -17.04 -0.88 8.83
CA ALA A 18 -17.40 -0.15 10.05
C ALA A 18 -16.21 0.07 11.02
N ASP A 19 -15.09 -0.64 10.83
CA ASP A 19 -13.88 -0.51 11.63
C ASP A 19 -12.85 0.45 10.97
N ILE A 20 -13.17 1.02 9.80
CA ILE A 20 -12.37 2.04 9.09
C ILE A 20 -12.94 3.41 9.44
N LEU A 21 -12.50 3.95 10.58
CA LEU A 21 -13.06 5.16 11.19
C LEU A 21 -12.51 6.45 10.58
N ASP A 22 -11.34 6.40 9.94
CA ASP A 22 -10.73 7.58 9.26
C ASP A 22 -11.39 7.89 7.91
N GLY A 23 -12.32 7.02 7.49
CA GLY A 23 -13.15 7.18 6.30
C GLY A 23 -12.71 6.29 5.14
N LEU A 24 -13.68 5.61 4.52
CA LEU A 24 -13.43 4.72 3.39
C LEU A 24 -12.77 5.43 2.19
N SER A 25 -13.07 6.71 1.98
CA SER A 25 -12.47 7.52 0.93
C SER A 25 -11.04 8.00 1.24
N ASN A 26 -10.56 7.81 2.47
CA ASN A 26 -9.24 8.28 2.91
C ASN A 26 -8.29 7.15 3.27
N THR A 27 -8.75 5.89 3.23
CA THR A 27 -7.93 4.73 3.58
C THR A 27 -7.68 3.87 2.34
N ILE A 28 -6.40 3.59 2.06
CA ILE A 28 -6.00 2.69 0.97
C ILE A 28 -6.30 1.23 1.33
N VAL A 29 -6.68 0.46 0.30
CA VAL A 29 -6.96 -0.98 0.42
C VAL A 29 -6.07 -1.78 -0.50
N VAL A 30 -5.95 -1.39 -1.77
CA VAL A 30 -5.08 -2.07 -2.75
C VAL A 30 -4.16 -1.04 -3.39
N GLY A 31 -2.92 -1.43 -3.65
CA GLY A 31 -1.96 -0.61 -4.39
C GLY A 31 -1.14 -1.43 -5.35
N GLU A 32 -0.52 -0.77 -6.33
CA GLU A 32 0.37 -1.44 -7.26
C GLU A 32 1.63 -1.96 -6.57
N LYS A 33 1.95 -3.21 -6.85
CA LYS A 33 3.12 -3.89 -6.32
C LYS A 33 4.35 -3.54 -7.15
N HIS A 34 5.40 -3.04 -6.50
CA HIS A 34 6.69 -2.89 -7.18
C HIS A 34 7.30 -4.25 -7.51
N VAL A 35 7.67 -4.42 -8.77
CA VAL A 35 8.41 -5.59 -9.28
C VAL A 35 9.66 -5.04 -9.98
N PRO A 36 10.87 -5.27 -9.44
CA PRO A 36 12.09 -4.74 -10.05
C PRO A 36 12.29 -5.29 -11.46
N LEU A 37 12.86 -4.48 -12.34
CA LEU A 37 13.13 -4.87 -13.73
C LEU A 37 13.88 -6.21 -13.79
N GLY A 38 13.40 -7.12 -14.63
CA GLY A 38 13.96 -8.47 -14.78
C GLY A 38 13.45 -9.50 -13.74
N ASN A 39 12.58 -9.12 -12.81
CA ASN A 39 12.04 -10.01 -11.78
C ASN A 39 10.54 -10.33 -11.95
N PHE A 40 9.96 -10.04 -13.10
CA PHE A 40 8.60 -10.49 -13.43
C PHE A 40 8.51 -12.02 -13.42
N GLY A 41 7.44 -12.54 -12.81
CA GLY A 41 7.24 -13.98 -12.59
C GLY A 41 8.20 -14.65 -11.59
N VAL A 42 9.06 -13.90 -10.89
CA VAL A 42 9.97 -14.46 -9.88
C VAL A 42 9.27 -14.44 -8.52
N GLY A 43 8.92 -15.62 -8.00
CA GLY A 43 7.94 -15.79 -6.90
C GLY A 43 8.06 -14.87 -5.68
N TRP A 44 9.25 -14.42 -5.28
CA TRP A 44 9.40 -13.40 -4.23
C TRP A 44 8.90 -12.04 -4.71
N TRP A 45 9.41 -11.55 -5.83
CA TRP A 45 9.08 -10.24 -6.37
C TRP A 45 7.69 -10.18 -6.98
N ASP A 46 7.33 -11.24 -7.71
CA ASP A 46 6.14 -11.27 -8.54
C ASP A 46 5.41 -12.62 -8.51
N CYS A 47 4.12 -12.50 -8.24
CA CYS A 47 3.15 -13.57 -8.05
C CYS A 47 1.75 -12.94 -8.10
N SER A 48 0.75 -13.81 -8.18
CA SER A 48 -0.66 -13.40 -8.11
C SER A 48 -1.01 -12.74 -6.78
N MET A 49 -1.83 -11.68 -6.81
CA MET A 49 -2.43 -11.10 -5.61
C MET A 49 -3.30 -12.10 -4.83
N TYR A 50 -3.78 -13.15 -5.50
CA TYR A 50 -4.59 -14.21 -4.90
C TYR A 50 -3.75 -15.29 -4.20
N ASN A 51 -2.43 -15.17 -4.22
CA ASN A 51 -1.54 -16.04 -3.47
C ASN A 51 -1.48 -15.57 -2.00
N GLY A 52 -2.47 -16.01 -1.23
CA GLY A 52 -2.62 -15.65 0.19
C GLY A 52 -1.70 -16.43 1.13
N ASP A 53 -1.17 -17.57 0.71
CA ASP A 53 -0.17 -18.35 1.45
C ASP A 53 1.23 -17.74 1.35
N TYR A 54 1.48 -16.91 0.32
CA TYR A 54 2.74 -16.20 0.14
C TYR A 54 2.62 -14.67 0.25
N TYR A 55 2.21 -14.24 1.45
CA TYR A 55 1.99 -12.83 1.81
C TYR A 55 3.18 -11.91 1.52
N VAL A 56 4.41 -12.43 1.59
CA VAL A 56 5.62 -11.66 1.29
C VAL A 56 5.46 -11.11 -0.12
N CYS A 57 5.22 -11.97 -1.10
CA CYS A 57 5.08 -11.55 -2.49
C CYS A 57 3.83 -10.71 -2.77
N SER A 58 2.66 -11.09 -2.23
CA SER A 58 1.38 -10.47 -2.56
C SER A 58 1.05 -9.19 -1.77
N SER A 59 1.76 -8.90 -0.67
CA SER A 59 1.50 -7.74 0.20
C SER A 59 2.63 -6.72 0.16
N ARG A 60 2.28 -5.45 0.44
CA ARG A 60 3.22 -4.35 0.68
C ARG A 60 2.76 -3.53 1.87
N ALA A 61 3.72 -2.91 2.56
CA ALA A 61 3.45 -1.95 3.61
C ALA A 61 3.61 -0.52 3.07
N ALA A 62 3.00 0.44 3.75
CA ALA A 62 3.02 1.85 3.43
C ALA A 62 3.20 2.67 4.71
N GLY A 63 4.04 3.71 4.67
CA GLY A 63 4.25 4.63 5.78
C GLY A 63 5.69 5.16 5.86
N PRO A 64 6.08 5.83 6.95
CA PRO A 64 7.39 6.47 7.09
C PRO A 64 8.58 5.54 6.83
N GLU A 65 8.49 4.27 7.25
CA GLU A 65 9.53 3.26 7.02
C GLU A 65 9.33 2.44 5.74
N TYR A 66 8.20 2.63 5.06
CA TYR A 66 7.79 1.91 3.85
C TYR A 66 7.34 2.91 2.78
N PRO A 67 8.26 3.72 2.22
CA PRO A 67 7.95 4.67 1.15
C PRO A 67 7.65 3.94 -0.16
N LEU A 68 7.12 4.69 -1.15
CA LEU A 68 6.91 4.18 -2.51
C LEU A 68 8.23 3.98 -3.24
N ALA A 69 8.30 2.95 -4.09
CA ALA A 69 9.41 2.78 -5.03
C ALA A 69 9.38 3.91 -6.07
N LYS A 70 10.53 4.53 -6.34
CA LYS A 70 10.63 5.68 -7.26
C LYS A 70 11.10 5.29 -8.66
N THR A 71 11.79 4.16 -8.77
CA THR A 71 12.40 3.69 -10.01
C THR A 71 12.17 2.20 -10.23
N MET A 72 12.11 1.78 -11.49
CA MET A 72 11.91 0.38 -11.89
C MET A 72 13.04 -0.56 -11.45
N THR A 73 14.21 -0.03 -11.11
CA THR A 73 15.39 -0.83 -10.72
C THR A 73 15.57 -0.98 -9.21
N GLU A 74 14.79 -0.25 -8.41
CA GLU A 74 14.85 -0.39 -6.96
C GLU A 74 14.52 -1.81 -6.53
N LEU A 75 15.28 -2.33 -5.57
CA LEU A 75 15.04 -3.65 -4.97
C LEU A 75 14.23 -3.51 -3.67
N SER A 76 13.39 -2.47 -3.57
CA SER A 76 12.58 -2.18 -2.40
C SER A 76 11.34 -3.07 -2.36
N TRP A 77 10.96 -3.50 -1.15
CA TRP A 77 9.71 -4.22 -0.92
C TRP A 77 8.55 -3.25 -0.68
N ALA A 78 8.26 -2.43 -1.69
CA ALA A 78 7.35 -1.31 -1.60
C ALA A 78 6.17 -1.45 -2.56
N PHE A 79 5.15 -0.61 -2.35
CA PHE A 79 4.25 -0.24 -3.43
C PHE A 79 5.03 0.55 -4.50
N GLY A 80 4.69 0.38 -5.77
CA GLY A 80 5.39 0.98 -6.89
C GLY A 80 4.77 0.58 -8.22
N SER A 81 5.05 1.37 -9.25
CA SER A 81 4.42 1.22 -10.57
C SER A 81 5.43 1.23 -11.70
N TYR A 82 5.02 0.69 -12.85
CA TYR A 82 5.69 0.91 -14.13
C TYR A 82 5.18 2.16 -14.84
N HIS A 83 4.18 2.85 -14.27
CA HIS A 83 3.82 4.20 -14.68
C HIS A 83 4.81 5.21 -14.07
N PRO A 84 5.43 6.10 -14.88
CA PRO A 84 6.36 7.09 -14.37
C PRO A 84 5.71 7.99 -13.31
N ASP A 85 6.44 8.25 -12.23
CA ASP A 85 6.13 9.20 -11.16
C ASP A 85 4.86 8.96 -10.34
N ILE A 86 4.07 7.92 -10.62
CA ILE A 86 2.83 7.63 -9.92
C ILE A 86 2.71 6.17 -9.48
N VAL A 87 1.86 5.94 -8.49
CA VAL A 87 1.36 4.63 -8.08
C VAL A 87 -0.15 4.70 -7.96
N GLN A 88 -0.85 3.73 -8.53
CA GLN A 88 -2.30 3.63 -8.41
C GLN A 88 -2.69 2.95 -7.10
N PHE A 89 -3.64 3.56 -6.39
CA PHE A 89 -4.24 2.99 -5.19
C PHE A 89 -5.76 2.98 -5.31
N ALA A 90 -6.36 1.89 -4.84
CA ALA A 90 -7.79 1.78 -4.61
C ALA A 90 -8.11 2.00 -3.13
N PHE A 91 -9.14 2.79 -2.87
CA PHE A 91 -9.59 3.17 -1.54
C PHE A 91 -10.76 2.33 -1.06
N GLY A 92 -11.08 2.41 0.22
CA GLY A 92 -12.16 1.64 0.85
C GLY A 92 -13.56 1.90 0.29
N ASP A 93 -13.79 3.05 -0.35
CA ASP A 93 -15.04 3.40 -1.02
C ASP A 93 -15.08 2.96 -2.50
N GLY A 94 -14.00 2.36 -3.00
CA GLY A 94 -13.86 1.82 -4.35
C GLY A 94 -13.35 2.80 -5.41
N HIS A 95 -13.07 4.07 -5.07
CA HIS A 95 -12.41 4.95 -6.03
C HIS A 95 -10.93 4.60 -6.18
N VAL A 96 -10.35 5.02 -7.31
CA VAL A 96 -8.92 4.86 -7.60
C VAL A 96 -8.29 6.23 -7.77
N ARG A 97 -7.14 6.45 -7.14
CA ARG A 97 -6.35 7.67 -7.26
C ARG A 97 -4.89 7.36 -7.54
N SER A 98 -4.30 8.12 -8.44
CA SER A 98 -2.85 8.14 -8.66
C SER A 98 -2.19 8.99 -7.58
N ILE A 99 -1.19 8.43 -6.91
CA ILE A 99 -0.38 9.11 -5.89
C ILE A 99 1.04 9.28 -6.43
N ASN A 100 1.61 10.48 -6.31
CA ASN A 100 2.97 10.74 -6.76
C ASN A 100 3.98 9.94 -5.90
N VAL A 101 5.03 9.38 -6.53
CA VAL A 101 6.08 8.63 -5.84
C VAL A 101 6.89 9.46 -4.82
N ASN A 102 6.78 10.80 -4.88
CA ASN A 102 7.39 11.72 -3.91
C ASN A 102 6.42 12.20 -2.83
N ILE A 103 5.26 11.56 -2.67
CA ILE A 103 4.39 11.78 -1.50
C ILE A 103 5.20 11.72 -0.21
N ASP A 104 4.90 12.62 0.73
CA ASP A 104 5.47 12.59 2.06
C ASP A 104 5.17 11.21 2.73
N PRO A 105 6.20 10.47 3.19
CA PRO A 105 6.01 9.14 3.76
C PRO A 105 5.09 9.11 4.99
N HIS A 106 4.99 10.22 5.73
CA HIS A 106 4.05 10.32 6.83
C HIS A 106 2.60 10.41 6.33
N THR A 107 2.33 11.25 5.33
CA THR A 107 1.02 11.32 4.66
C THR A 107 0.62 9.97 4.05
N LEU A 108 1.56 9.26 3.42
CA LEU A 108 1.33 7.88 2.95
C LEU A 108 0.95 6.93 4.10
N GLY A 109 1.56 7.10 5.27
CA GLY A 109 1.22 6.34 6.47
C GLY A 109 -0.18 6.61 7.00
N LEU A 110 -0.62 7.87 6.95
CA LEU A 110 -1.99 8.25 7.33
C LEU A 110 -3.02 7.58 6.40
N LEU A 111 -2.76 7.60 5.08
CA LEU A 111 -3.58 6.89 4.10
C LEU A 111 -3.62 5.37 4.34
N ALA A 112 -2.54 4.79 4.88
CA ALA A 112 -2.41 3.37 5.18
C ALA A 112 -3.02 2.96 6.53
N ASN A 113 -3.42 3.93 7.36
CA ASN A 113 -4.09 3.68 8.63
C ASN A 113 -5.62 3.73 8.47
N ARG A 114 -6.31 2.93 9.28
CA ARG A 114 -7.78 2.83 9.20
C ARG A 114 -8.52 3.61 10.30
N ASN A 115 -7.87 3.87 11.43
CA ASN A 115 -8.53 4.46 12.62
C ASN A 115 -7.56 5.16 13.58
N ASP A 116 -6.57 5.90 13.08
CA ASP A 116 -5.70 6.72 13.93
C ASP A 116 -6.32 8.08 14.30
N GLY A 117 -7.36 8.51 13.60
CA GLY A 117 -8.07 9.77 13.83
C GLY A 117 -7.33 11.01 13.35
N GLU A 118 -6.20 10.86 12.66
CA GLU A 118 -5.39 11.97 12.19
C GLU A 118 -5.87 12.46 10.81
N PRO A 119 -5.96 13.78 10.57
CA PRO A 119 -6.39 14.31 9.30
C PRO A 119 -5.31 14.09 8.22
N VAL A 120 -5.73 13.62 7.04
CA VAL A 120 -4.83 13.48 5.88
C VAL A 120 -4.65 14.86 5.22
N PRO A 121 -3.41 15.39 5.11
CA PRO A 121 -3.13 16.63 4.37
C PRO A 121 -3.36 16.49 2.86
N ASP A 122 -3.28 17.61 2.13
CA ASP A 122 -3.26 17.56 0.66
C ASP A 122 -1.94 16.96 0.15
N TYR A 123 -2.04 16.13 -0.91
CA TYR A 123 -0.93 15.40 -1.53
C TYR A 123 -1.13 15.17 -3.03
#